data_AF-A0A2E7SH71-F1
#
_entry.id   AF-A0A2E7SH71-F1
#
_cell.length_a   1.000
_cell.length_b   1.000
_cell.length_c   1.000
_cell.angle_alpha   90.00
_cell.angle_beta   90.00
_cell.angle_gamma   90.00
#
_symmetry.space_group_name_H-M   'P 1'
#
loop_
_entity.id
_entity.type
_entity.pdbx_description
1 polymer ?
#
loop_
_entity_poly.entity_id
_entity_poly.type
_entity_poly.pdbx_seq_one_letter_code
_entity_poly.pdbx_strand_id
1 'polypeptide(L)'
;MSCQYCSGLDDVLACKRCETLLKFITYGRDDLRPEAKSLLRVKNALDGIDRTDEVAVWDALLSAAPDVGEIPLLEIDNKNSSLTNKQLEKWQSVNKSVTFNTETLHNSKLPLPGNKNYVFICPEEEDMIEVVDAWDEWFFDKPLVDMAEIFVESNGGKKGFNDWLGVISILSKLSFQLRDSSEGITNDWFQNRIDRSVPAIILIDEEEDLFFGGFEHFLLPSCTPHPFIRYSAKLIDKSPFKIFSTEENELLPLFWNESSKILGDVSSCWHYLLSNDDGDSRDKKYTPALVVDNQRLHLMVRSEFGYSLIHVPPKIEIWRLLMSLSLYHPSTEQNEYLRAIQWEIMCEEEPKFIAPMPEMRALEFLANTFESLGELVEIRDGYFVVEGNSSLYYSVKPVGRMPNIGIEVRAFRNKEQAESLGDGIRICIVFDDFNPLPLGDKIASYLLVLCNDIGSAENISTLRMLQHSWFELGFEHNDEGWKSMSTEFPHGFQEDEPDWDDEWDEDDEVLCEMSDFDYTEEDSEACPEGTIDNDTWELEAEIRGESHCI
;
A
#
# COMPACT_ATOMS: atom_id res chain seq x y z
N MET A 1 16.04 -29.03 16.12
CA MET A 1 16.46 -27.66 15.76
C MET A 1 15.29 -26.78 16.08
N SER A 2 15.51 -25.76 16.90
CA SER A 2 14.51 -24.75 17.22
C SER A 2 14.44 -23.76 16.07
N CYS A 3 13.27 -23.17 15.82
CA CYS A 3 13.09 -22.13 14.82
C CYS A 3 13.15 -20.75 15.51
N GLN A 4 14.00 -19.83 15.06
CA GLN A 4 14.05 -18.48 15.63
C GLN A 4 12.69 -17.75 15.62
N TYR A 5 11.82 -18.06 14.66
CA TYR A 5 10.57 -17.32 14.47
C TYR A 5 9.40 -17.84 15.30
N CYS A 6 9.38 -19.13 15.64
CA CYS A 6 8.23 -19.73 16.35
C CYS A 6 8.58 -20.46 17.65
N SER A 7 9.87 -20.49 18.05
CA SER A 7 10.29 -21.10 19.32
C SER A 7 11.02 -20.14 20.26
N GLY A 8 11.25 -18.90 19.85
CA GLY A 8 11.93 -17.88 20.68
C GLY A 8 13.37 -18.21 21.08
N LEU A 9 13.98 -19.23 20.47
CA LEU A 9 15.34 -19.69 20.73
C LEU A 9 16.29 -19.19 19.63
N ASP A 10 17.51 -18.80 20.01
CA ASP A 10 18.56 -18.18 19.17
C ASP A 10 19.19 -19.12 18.11
N ASP A 11 18.39 -19.88 17.37
CA ASP A 11 18.85 -20.69 16.24
C ASP A 11 18.71 -19.93 14.91
N VAL A 12 19.73 -19.97 14.04
CA VAL A 12 19.82 -19.11 12.83
C VAL A 12 18.88 -19.51 11.68
N LEU A 13 18.22 -20.68 11.74
CA LEU A 13 17.47 -21.22 10.61
C LEU A 13 15.95 -21.18 10.81
N ALA A 14 15.26 -20.71 9.77
CA ALA A 14 13.82 -20.79 9.64
C ALA A 14 13.39 -22.26 9.52
N CYS A 15 12.31 -22.67 10.19
CA CYS A 15 11.66 -23.95 9.86
C CYS A 15 10.76 -23.80 8.63
N LYS A 16 10.52 -24.90 7.90
CA LYS A 16 9.69 -24.93 6.68
C LYS A 16 8.30 -24.26 6.84
N ARG A 17 7.69 -24.38 8.03
CA ARG A 17 6.41 -23.75 8.37
C ARG A 17 6.53 -22.23 8.29
N CYS A 18 7.50 -21.69 9.03
CA CYS A 18 7.77 -20.27 9.01
C CYS A 18 8.16 -19.85 7.60
N GLU A 19 9.13 -20.48 6.93
CA GLU A 19 9.54 -20.13 5.54
C GLU A 19 8.36 -19.97 4.58
N THR A 20 7.35 -20.83 4.69
CA THR A 20 6.14 -20.77 3.86
C THR A 20 5.35 -19.46 4.07
N LEU A 21 5.31 -18.97 5.31
CA LEU A 21 4.60 -17.74 5.70
C LEU A 21 5.49 -16.50 5.70
N LEU A 22 6.82 -16.62 5.91
CA LEU A 22 7.72 -15.46 6.02
C LEU A 22 7.65 -14.60 4.75
N LYS A 23 7.56 -15.17 3.55
CA LYS A 23 7.40 -14.35 2.33
C LYS A 23 6.14 -13.47 2.30
N PHE A 24 5.17 -13.76 3.16
CA PHE A 24 3.94 -13.00 3.37
C PHE A 24 3.95 -12.14 4.65
N ILE A 25 4.79 -12.50 5.64
CA ILE A 25 4.83 -11.90 6.98
C ILE A 25 6.14 -11.13 7.24
N THR A 26 7.30 -11.58 6.79
CA THR A 26 8.55 -10.82 6.91
C THR A 26 8.51 -9.67 5.93
N TYR A 27 8.16 -8.52 6.49
CA TYR A 27 8.06 -7.23 5.84
C TYR A 27 9.40 -6.65 5.37
N GLY A 28 10.52 -7.36 5.61
CA GLY A 28 11.82 -7.09 5.01
C GLY A 28 11.92 -7.76 3.66
N ARG A 29 11.31 -7.16 2.64
CA ARG A 29 11.67 -7.46 1.26
C ARG A 29 13.18 -7.24 1.13
N ASP A 30 13.98 -8.31 1.04
CA ASP A 30 15.44 -8.19 0.82
C ASP A 30 15.73 -7.34 -0.42
N ASP A 31 14.80 -7.29 -1.39
CA ASP A 31 14.83 -6.41 -2.56
C ASP A 31 14.69 -4.91 -2.25
N LEU A 32 14.26 -4.53 -1.04
CA LEU A 32 14.22 -3.15 -0.56
C LEU A 32 15.36 -2.81 0.40
N ARG A 33 16.16 -3.80 0.78
CA ARG A 33 17.32 -3.58 1.64
C ARG A 33 18.31 -2.66 0.92
N PRO A 34 18.74 -1.55 1.56
CA PRO A 34 19.72 -0.66 0.96
C PRO A 34 21.06 -1.36 0.73
N GLU A 35 21.83 -0.85 -0.23
CA GLU A 35 23.17 -1.35 -0.47
C GLU A 35 24.05 -1.26 0.79
N ALA A 36 24.92 -2.25 1.00
CA ALA A 36 25.81 -2.34 2.16
C ALA A 36 26.66 -1.07 2.37
N LYS A 37 27.04 -0.38 1.29
CA LYS A 37 27.80 0.88 1.34
C LYS A 37 26.98 2.01 2.01
N SER A 38 25.69 2.10 1.71
CA SER A 38 24.78 3.12 2.22
C SER A 38 24.42 2.83 3.68
N LEU A 39 24.19 1.56 4.01
CA LEU A 39 24.01 1.11 5.40
C LEU A 39 25.25 1.46 6.24
N LEU A 40 26.45 1.12 5.76
CA LEU A 40 27.69 1.43 6.47
C LEU A 40 27.89 2.95 6.65
N ARG A 41 27.52 3.75 5.65
CA ARG A 41 27.58 5.22 5.72
C ARG A 41 26.73 5.77 6.85
N VAL A 42 25.47 5.32 6.97
CA VAL A 42 24.58 5.74 8.06
C VAL A 42 25.04 5.20 9.41
N LYS A 43 25.47 3.93 9.48
CA LYS A 43 26.03 3.34 10.72
C LYS A 43 27.22 4.14 11.24
N ASN A 44 28.16 4.49 10.37
CA ASN A 44 29.32 5.29 10.75
C ASN A 44 28.93 6.72 11.16
N ALA A 45 27.87 7.29 10.57
CA ALA A 45 27.39 8.60 10.95
C ALA A 45 26.76 8.60 12.36
N LEU A 46 26.08 7.51 12.72
CA LEU A 46 25.42 7.35 14.02
C LEU A 46 26.31 6.70 15.10
N ASP A 47 27.52 6.28 14.75
CA ASP A 47 28.44 5.61 15.68
C ASP A 47 28.81 6.53 16.86
N GLY A 48 28.55 6.06 18.08
CA GLY A 48 28.79 6.82 19.31
C GLY A 48 27.84 8.01 19.56
N ILE A 49 26.78 8.18 18.76
CA ILE A 49 25.75 9.19 18.99
C ILE A 49 24.66 8.63 19.90
N ASP A 50 24.28 9.41 20.92
CA ASP A 50 23.10 9.12 21.71
C ASP A 50 21.84 9.30 20.84
N ARG A 51 21.20 8.18 20.48
CA ARG A 51 20.01 8.19 19.61
C ARG A 51 18.79 8.89 20.25
N THR A 52 18.84 9.20 21.55
CA THR A 52 17.81 10.01 22.22
C THR A 52 18.01 11.52 22.04
N ASP A 53 19.20 11.97 21.61
CA ASP A 53 19.46 13.35 21.22
C ASP A 53 19.14 13.55 19.74
N GLU A 54 17.87 13.89 19.46
CA GLU A 54 17.39 14.13 18.10
C GLU A 54 18.24 15.14 17.33
N VAL A 55 18.76 16.19 18.00
CA VAL A 55 19.56 17.21 17.32
C VAL A 55 20.88 16.61 16.85
N ALA A 56 21.56 15.86 17.71
CA ALA A 56 22.82 15.21 17.36
C ALA A 56 22.64 14.18 16.24
N VAL A 57 21.57 13.39 16.29
CA VAL A 57 21.23 12.40 15.24
C VAL A 57 21.06 13.08 13.89
N TRP A 58 20.20 14.09 13.80
CA TRP A 58 19.93 14.76 12.52
C TRP A 58 21.13 15.55 11.99
N ASP A 59 21.92 16.19 12.86
CA ASP A 59 23.13 16.91 12.45
C ASP A 59 24.19 15.95 11.87
N ALA A 60 24.31 14.74 12.42
CA ALA A 60 25.20 13.72 11.90
C ALA A 60 24.73 13.15 10.56
N LEU A 61 23.43 12.86 10.44
CA LEU A 61 22.83 12.40 9.18
C LEU A 61 22.92 13.45 8.07
N LEU A 62 22.75 14.73 8.40
CA LEU A 62 22.97 15.85 7.47
C LEU A 62 24.43 15.92 7.03
N SER A 63 25.37 15.79 7.97
CA SER A 63 26.81 15.87 7.69
C SER A 63 27.31 14.70 6.84
N ALA A 64 26.70 13.53 7.02
CA ALA A 64 27.02 12.34 6.26
C ALA A 64 26.23 12.22 4.95
N ALA A 65 25.31 13.14 4.61
CA ALA A 65 24.49 13.02 3.40
C ALA A 65 25.33 13.04 2.10
N PRO A 66 24.95 12.29 1.06
CA PRO A 66 25.52 12.45 -0.28
C PRO A 66 25.20 13.84 -0.82
N ASP A 67 25.96 14.26 -1.84
CA ASP A 67 25.68 15.53 -2.49
C ASP A 67 24.30 15.48 -3.15
N VAL A 68 23.51 16.50 -2.85
CA VAL A 68 22.17 16.70 -3.38
C VAL A 68 22.31 17.86 -4.35
N GLY A 69 22.11 17.59 -5.64
CA GLY A 69 22.28 18.56 -6.70
C GLY A 69 21.35 19.77 -6.57
N GLU A 70 21.42 20.67 -7.55
CA GLU A 70 20.58 21.86 -7.58
C GLU A 70 19.13 21.50 -7.87
N ILE A 71 18.23 21.85 -6.93
CA ILE A 71 16.78 21.65 -7.03
C ILE A 71 16.13 23.02 -6.82
N PRO A 72 15.88 23.80 -7.89
CA PRO A 72 15.38 25.17 -7.81
C PRO A 72 14.15 25.36 -6.91
N LEU A 73 13.22 24.40 -6.95
CA LEU A 73 12.02 24.37 -6.11
C LEU A 73 12.32 24.41 -4.60
N LEU A 74 13.40 23.77 -4.17
CA LEU A 74 13.77 23.58 -2.76
C LEU A 74 14.85 24.56 -2.31
N GLU A 75 15.15 25.59 -3.11
CA GLU A 75 16.08 26.64 -2.73
C GLU A 75 15.59 27.41 -1.50
N ILE A 76 16.54 27.75 -0.63
CA ILE A 76 16.29 28.52 0.59
C ILE A 76 16.16 30.01 0.24
N ASP A 77 15.18 30.67 0.84
CA ASP A 77 14.96 32.11 0.67
C ASP A 77 16.05 32.93 1.35
N ASN A 78 16.92 33.50 0.51
CA ASN A 78 17.95 34.44 0.91
C ASN A 78 17.45 35.90 0.92
N LYS A 79 16.22 36.16 0.47
CA LYS A 79 15.60 37.50 0.43
C LYS A 79 14.77 37.73 1.70
N ASN A 80 14.55 39.01 2.04
CA ASN A 80 13.82 39.42 3.25
C ASN A 80 12.29 39.24 3.11
N SER A 81 11.80 38.09 2.65
CA SER A 81 10.36 37.82 2.70
C SER A 81 10.01 37.40 4.14
N SER A 82 9.11 38.15 4.77
CA SER A 82 8.70 37.89 6.16
C SER A 82 7.21 38.10 6.33
N LEU A 83 6.62 37.33 7.25
CA LEU A 83 5.24 37.47 7.63
C LEU A 83 5.09 38.69 8.56
N THR A 84 4.04 39.47 8.36
CA THR A 84 3.64 40.53 9.30
C THR A 84 3.13 39.92 10.61
N ASN A 85 3.16 40.68 11.72
CA ASN A 85 2.64 40.21 13.01
C ASN A 85 1.20 39.68 12.92
N LYS A 86 0.34 40.36 12.15
CA LYS A 86 -1.06 39.92 11.93
C LYS A 86 -1.15 38.60 11.16
N GLN A 87 -0.23 38.35 10.24
CA GLN A 87 -0.13 37.08 9.53
C GLN A 87 0.41 35.97 10.45
N LEU A 88 1.36 36.32 11.32
CA LEU A 88 1.93 35.40 12.30
C LEU A 88 0.91 34.95 13.36
N GLU A 89 0.01 35.85 13.78
CA GLU A 89 -1.10 35.54 14.69
C GLU A 89 -1.98 34.38 14.17
N LYS A 90 -2.19 34.30 12.85
CA LYS A 90 -2.91 33.16 12.24
C LYS A 90 -2.16 31.84 12.42
N TRP A 91 -0.85 31.83 12.21
CA TRP A 91 -0.04 30.62 12.44
C TRP A 91 0.07 30.27 13.93
N GLN A 92 0.06 31.26 14.82
CA GLN A 92 -0.01 31.00 16.27
C GLN A 92 -1.33 30.35 16.69
N SER A 93 -2.46 30.64 16.01
CA SER A 93 -3.68 29.88 16.24
C SER A 93 -3.55 28.44 15.76
N VAL A 94 -2.91 28.19 14.61
CA VAL A 94 -2.63 26.85 14.09
C VAL A 94 -1.82 26.01 15.08
N ASN A 95 -0.76 26.58 15.65
CA ASN A 95 0.11 25.89 16.62
C ASN A 95 -0.58 25.55 17.96
N LYS A 96 -1.67 26.24 18.33
CA LYS A 96 -2.33 26.09 19.65
C LYS A 96 -3.43 25.03 19.68
N SER A 97 -4.06 24.73 18.56
CA SER A 97 -5.11 23.70 18.54
C SER A 97 -4.46 22.36 18.23
N VAL A 98 -4.36 21.51 19.25
CA VAL A 98 -3.70 20.19 19.18
C VAL A 98 -4.40 19.22 18.20
N THR A 99 -5.62 19.54 17.79
CA THR A 99 -6.38 18.83 16.75
C THR A 99 -7.13 19.88 15.91
N PHE A 100 -6.51 20.39 14.87
CA PHE A 100 -7.22 21.25 13.90
C PHE A 100 -8.16 20.37 13.08
N ASN A 101 -9.47 20.51 13.26
CA ASN A 101 -10.41 19.95 12.29
C ASN A 101 -10.25 20.76 10.99
N THR A 102 -9.80 20.13 9.90
CA THR A 102 -9.58 20.75 8.58
C THR A 102 -10.83 21.44 8.05
N GLU A 103 -12.02 21.02 8.49
CA GLU A 103 -13.31 21.68 8.25
C GLU A 103 -13.33 23.15 8.73
N THR A 104 -12.65 23.47 9.83
CA THR A 104 -12.59 24.85 10.36
C THR A 104 -11.68 25.78 9.55
N LEU A 105 -10.84 25.21 8.67
CA LEU A 105 -9.97 25.92 7.74
C LEU A 105 -10.53 25.93 6.32
N HIS A 106 -11.72 25.37 6.06
CA HIS A 106 -12.40 25.45 4.78
C HIS A 106 -12.44 26.91 4.29
N ASN A 107 -11.92 27.16 3.08
CA ASN A 107 -11.79 28.50 2.49
C ASN A 107 -10.93 29.52 3.27
N SER A 108 -10.20 29.08 4.28
CA SER A 108 -9.31 29.94 5.06
C SER A 108 -8.00 30.19 4.33
N LYS A 109 -7.67 31.47 4.15
CA LYS A 109 -6.40 31.90 3.55
C LYS A 109 -5.30 31.96 4.62
N LEU A 110 -4.39 31.00 4.57
CA LEU A 110 -3.18 30.96 5.39
C LEU A 110 -2.07 31.77 4.69
N PRO A 111 -1.51 32.79 5.35
CA PRO A 111 -0.50 33.64 4.74
C PRO A 111 0.83 32.92 4.63
N LEU A 112 1.48 33.00 3.48
CA LEU A 112 2.84 32.48 3.25
C LEU A 112 3.83 33.65 3.10
N PRO A 113 5.13 33.41 3.37
CA PRO A 113 6.17 34.37 3.05
C PRO A 113 6.09 34.85 1.58
N GLY A 114 6.43 36.12 1.35
CA GLY A 114 6.38 36.71 0.00
C GLY A 114 5.00 37.19 -0.45
N ASN A 115 4.08 37.48 0.48
CA ASN A 115 2.70 37.92 0.20
C ASN A 115 1.86 36.90 -0.60
N LYS A 116 2.27 35.64 -0.61
CA LYS A 116 1.48 34.52 -1.12
C LYS A 116 0.46 34.10 -0.05
N ASN A 117 -0.59 33.42 -0.46
CA ASN A 117 -1.51 32.76 0.45
C ASN A 117 -1.69 31.32 -0.01
N TYR A 118 -1.69 30.40 0.94
CA TYR A 118 -2.21 29.06 0.75
C TYR A 118 -3.72 29.09 1.02
N VAL A 119 -4.49 28.49 0.12
CA VAL A 119 -5.95 28.36 0.26
C VAL A 119 -6.23 26.88 0.46
N PHE A 120 -6.92 26.57 1.56
CA PHE A 120 -7.46 25.24 1.77
C PHE A 120 -8.75 25.13 0.94
N ILE A 121 -8.70 24.35 -0.14
CA ILE A 121 -9.87 24.08 -0.98
C ILE A 121 -10.36 22.69 -0.59
N CYS A 122 -11.58 22.61 -0.10
CA CYS A 122 -12.33 21.38 0.00
C CYS A 122 -13.33 21.43 -1.16
N PRO A 123 -13.29 20.48 -2.12
CA PRO A 123 -14.28 20.40 -3.18
C PRO A 123 -15.69 20.34 -2.58
N GLU A 124 -16.68 20.96 -3.23
CA GLU A 124 -18.09 20.76 -2.88
C GLU A 124 -18.53 19.35 -3.36
N GLU A 125 -19.52 18.73 -2.70
CA GLU A 125 -19.96 17.35 -2.99
C GLU A 125 -20.34 17.13 -4.47
N GLU A 126 -20.78 18.17 -5.19
CA GLU A 126 -21.18 18.10 -6.59
C GLU A 126 -19.98 18.05 -7.59
N ASP A 127 -18.79 18.51 -7.19
CA ASP A 127 -17.57 18.49 -8.03
C ASP A 127 -16.76 17.17 -7.88
N MET A 128 -17.24 16.24 -7.05
CA MET A 128 -16.55 14.99 -6.71
C MET A 128 -16.55 13.95 -7.85
N ILE A 129 -17.42 14.11 -8.86
CA ILE A 129 -17.64 13.12 -9.93
C ILE A 129 -16.58 13.24 -11.05
N GLU A 130 -15.98 14.42 -11.28
CA GLU A 130 -15.13 14.62 -12.47
C GLU A 130 -13.61 14.56 -12.22
N VAL A 131 -13.11 14.45 -10.99
CA VAL A 131 -11.67 14.60 -10.76
C VAL A 131 -11.10 13.62 -9.72
N VAL A 132 -10.56 12.49 -10.21
CA VAL A 132 -9.68 11.57 -9.46
C VAL A 132 -8.51 12.32 -8.80
N ASP A 133 -8.01 13.41 -9.42
CA ASP A 133 -6.97 14.27 -8.85
C ASP A 133 -7.44 15.17 -7.68
N ALA A 134 -8.74 15.47 -7.55
CA ALA A 134 -9.28 16.28 -6.44
C ALA A 134 -9.42 15.44 -5.17
N TRP A 135 -9.77 14.16 -5.33
CA TRP A 135 -9.72 13.15 -4.27
C TRP A 135 -8.28 13.03 -3.76
N ASP A 136 -7.32 12.95 -4.69
CA ASP A 136 -5.90 12.91 -4.40
C ASP A 136 -5.43 14.16 -3.61
N GLU A 137 -5.97 15.36 -3.82
CA GLU A 137 -5.61 16.54 -3.00
C GLU A 137 -6.30 16.60 -1.63
N TRP A 138 -7.44 15.94 -1.47
CA TRP A 138 -8.24 15.91 -0.23
C TRP A 138 -7.66 14.98 0.84
N PHE A 139 -7.04 13.87 0.43
CA PHE A 139 -6.49 12.83 1.33
C PHE A 139 -5.01 13.01 1.71
N PHE A 140 -4.41 14.19 1.50
CA PHE A 140 -3.05 14.46 1.99
C PHE A 140 -3.06 15.63 2.97
N ASP A 141 -3.10 15.29 4.25
CA ASP A 141 -2.82 16.25 5.32
C ASP A 141 -1.45 16.91 5.09
N LYS A 142 -1.39 18.20 5.40
CA LYS A 142 -0.14 18.97 5.35
C LYS A 142 0.44 19.05 6.76
N PRO A 143 1.78 19.15 6.90
CA PRO A 143 2.42 19.30 8.21
C PRO A 143 2.23 20.73 8.76
N LEU A 144 0.97 21.16 8.92
CA LEU A 144 0.59 22.53 9.25
C LEU A 144 1.10 22.96 10.63
N VAL A 145 1.15 22.03 11.59
CA VAL A 145 1.67 22.31 12.93
C VAL A 145 3.16 22.58 12.86
N ASP A 146 3.92 21.76 12.13
CA ASP A 146 5.36 21.99 11.95
C ASP A 146 5.63 23.28 11.15
N MET A 147 4.83 23.58 10.12
CA MET A 147 4.93 24.86 9.41
C MET A 147 4.65 26.04 10.35
N ALA A 148 3.64 25.93 11.22
CA ALA A 148 3.35 26.94 12.22
C ALA A 148 4.53 27.14 13.18
N GLU A 149 5.15 26.05 13.63
CA GLU A 149 6.35 26.06 14.47
C GLU A 149 7.51 26.78 13.77
N ILE A 150 7.83 26.41 12.52
CA ILE A 150 8.84 27.08 11.69
C ILE A 150 8.60 28.60 11.62
N PHE A 151 7.37 29.02 11.33
CA PHE A 151 7.06 30.44 11.18
C PHE A 151 7.05 31.19 12.52
N VAL A 152 6.55 30.57 13.59
CA VAL A 152 6.47 31.18 14.92
C VAL A 152 7.86 31.32 15.55
N GLU A 153 8.67 30.26 15.52
CA GLU A 153 10.03 30.27 16.07
C GLU A 153 10.95 31.25 15.34
N SER A 154 10.77 31.37 14.03
CA SER A 154 11.50 32.34 13.22
C SER A 154 10.96 33.78 13.32
N ASN A 155 9.92 34.02 14.13
CA ASN A 155 9.20 35.29 14.25
C ASN A 155 8.78 35.84 12.86
N GLY A 156 8.36 34.94 11.98
CA GLY A 156 7.95 35.21 10.62
C GLY A 156 9.10 35.51 9.64
N GLY A 157 10.37 35.32 10.01
CA GLY A 157 11.53 35.72 9.20
C GLY A 157 12.39 34.59 8.60
N LYS A 158 13.02 34.87 7.45
CA LYS A 158 14.29 34.37 6.84
C LYS A 158 14.66 32.87 6.78
N LYS A 159 14.00 31.94 7.46
CA LYS A 159 14.32 30.50 7.36
C LYS A 159 13.16 29.78 6.70
N GLY A 160 13.20 29.69 5.38
CA GLY A 160 12.16 29.03 4.60
C GLY A 160 12.56 28.82 3.16
N PHE A 161 11.64 28.27 2.38
CA PHE A 161 11.84 28.04 0.95
C PHE A 161 11.49 29.28 0.13
N ASN A 162 12.17 29.44 -1.01
CA ASN A 162 11.86 30.47 -2.02
C ASN A 162 10.44 30.36 -2.56
N ASP A 163 9.97 29.11 -2.75
CA ASP A 163 8.63 28.83 -3.25
C ASP A 163 7.85 27.87 -2.35
N TRP A 164 7.29 28.43 -1.27
CA TRP A 164 6.43 27.67 -0.35
C TRP A 164 5.24 26.98 -1.03
N LEU A 165 4.64 27.58 -2.07
CA LEU A 165 3.51 26.94 -2.77
C LEU A 165 3.96 25.68 -3.51
N GLY A 166 5.07 25.77 -4.25
CA GLY A 166 5.67 24.63 -4.91
C GLY A 166 6.14 23.55 -3.92
N VAL A 167 6.71 23.94 -2.78
CA VAL A 167 7.10 23.01 -1.70
C VAL A 167 5.91 22.28 -1.10
N ILE A 168 4.80 22.98 -0.80
CA ILE A 168 3.58 22.36 -0.29
C ILE A 168 3.00 21.39 -1.34
N SER A 169 3.05 21.78 -2.61
CA SER A 169 2.57 20.96 -3.74
C SER A 169 3.41 19.69 -3.93
N ILE A 170 4.73 19.74 -3.79
CA ILE A 170 5.56 18.53 -3.90
C ILE A 170 5.51 17.68 -2.63
N LEU A 171 5.40 18.31 -1.44
CA LEU A 171 5.19 17.59 -0.18
C LEU A 171 3.91 16.76 -0.23
N SER A 172 2.83 17.25 -0.85
CA SER A 172 1.60 16.46 -0.99
C SER A 172 1.77 15.20 -1.85
N LYS A 173 2.79 15.15 -2.71
CA LYS A 173 3.10 13.96 -3.52
C LYS A 173 4.15 13.07 -2.84
N LEU A 174 4.97 13.62 -1.96
CA LEU A 174 6.00 12.91 -1.20
C LEU A 174 5.48 12.28 0.10
N SER A 175 4.46 12.90 0.71
CA SER A 175 3.89 12.46 1.98
C SER A 175 2.58 11.71 1.79
N PHE A 176 2.32 10.78 2.69
CA PHE A 176 1.06 10.05 2.74
C PHE A 176 0.33 10.34 4.06
N GLN A 177 -1.00 10.23 4.05
CA GLN A 177 -1.84 10.34 5.24
C GLN A 177 -2.19 8.95 5.78
N LEU A 178 -2.25 8.84 7.11
CA LEU A 178 -2.89 7.71 7.79
C LEU A 178 -4.36 8.05 7.95
N ARG A 179 -5.25 7.34 7.22
CA ARG A 179 -6.69 7.44 7.45
C ARG A 179 -6.99 6.74 8.78
N ASP A 180 -7.60 7.47 9.70
CA ASP A 180 -7.94 7.06 11.08
C ASP A 180 -6.78 6.64 12.01
N SER A 181 -6.50 7.52 12.97
CA SER A 181 -5.53 7.33 14.06
C SER A 181 -5.75 6.09 14.96
N SER A 182 -6.85 5.36 14.79
CA SER A 182 -7.09 4.09 15.50
C SER A 182 -6.28 2.93 14.91
N GLU A 183 -5.92 3.02 13.63
CA GLU A 183 -5.02 2.10 12.97
C GLU A 183 -3.68 2.83 12.80
N GLY A 184 -2.78 2.72 13.78
CA GLY A 184 -1.41 3.22 13.61
C GLY A 184 -0.76 2.65 12.34
N ILE A 185 0.42 3.14 11.93
CA ILE A 185 1.13 2.58 10.76
C ILE A 185 1.26 1.08 10.91
N THR A 186 0.43 0.35 10.15
CA THR A 186 0.56 -1.09 10.04
C THR A 186 1.61 -1.38 8.99
N ASN A 187 2.29 -2.51 9.13
CA ASN A 187 3.21 -2.94 8.08
C ASN A 187 2.45 -3.22 6.76
N ASP A 188 1.16 -3.56 6.84
CA ASP A 188 0.29 -3.72 5.68
C ASP A 188 0.14 -2.39 4.94
N TRP A 189 -0.09 -1.29 5.66
CA TRP A 189 -0.11 0.05 5.06
C TRP A 189 1.17 0.33 4.27
N PHE A 190 2.35 -0.04 4.78
CA PHE A 190 3.61 0.13 4.06
C PHE A 190 3.69 -0.75 2.81
N GLN A 191 3.31 -2.04 2.92
CA GLN A 191 3.38 -2.97 1.79
C GLN A 191 2.47 -2.57 0.62
N ASN A 192 1.31 -2.01 0.94
CA ASN A 192 0.33 -1.55 -0.03
C ASN A 192 0.78 -0.31 -0.81
N ARG A 193 1.90 0.30 -0.40
CA ARG A 193 2.41 1.56 -0.95
C ARG A 193 3.79 1.40 -1.60
N ILE A 194 4.31 0.18 -1.69
CA ILE A 194 5.55 -0.11 -2.42
C ILE A 194 5.19 -0.39 -3.87
N ASP A 195 5.52 0.56 -4.73
CA ASP A 195 5.18 0.52 -6.16
C ASP A 195 6.43 0.61 -7.05
N ARG A 196 6.25 0.32 -8.34
CA ARG A 196 7.30 0.55 -9.34
C ARG A 196 7.56 2.05 -9.49
N SER A 197 8.82 2.39 -9.70
CA SER A 197 9.26 3.78 -9.86
C SER A 197 8.63 4.45 -11.07
N VAL A 198 8.47 3.69 -12.15
CA VAL A 198 7.86 4.13 -13.40
C VAL A 198 6.71 3.18 -13.73
N PRO A 199 5.57 3.68 -14.25
CA PRO A 199 4.50 2.80 -14.72
C PRO A 199 5.00 1.73 -15.69
N ALA A 200 4.45 0.52 -15.60
CA ALA A 200 4.76 -0.54 -16.54
C ALA A 200 4.32 -0.14 -17.96
N ILE A 201 5.08 -0.59 -18.96
CA ILE A 201 4.67 -0.46 -20.36
C ILE A 201 3.58 -1.48 -20.61
N ILE A 202 2.39 -1.02 -21.00
CA ILE A 202 1.30 -1.91 -21.37
C ILE A 202 1.55 -2.34 -22.81
N LEU A 203 2.11 -3.54 -22.98
CA LEU A 203 2.16 -4.19 -24.28
C LEU A 203 0.77 -4.72 -24.58
N ILE A 204 0.03 -4.01 -25.44
CA ILE A 204 -1.22 -4.52 -26.00
C ILE A 204 -0.83 -5.55 -27.07
N ASP A 205 -0.41 -6.74 -26.63
CA ASP A 205 -0.30 -7.89 -27.51
C ASP A 205 -1.59 -8.71 -27.34
N GLU A 206 -2.30 -8.87 -28.48
CA GLU A 206 -3.40 -9.78 -28.82
C GLU A 206 -4.19 -10.44 -27.66
N GLU A 207 -5.49 -10.13 -27.55
CA GLU A 207 -6.66 -10.96 -27.15
C GLU A 207 -6.49 -12.28 -26.33
N GLU A 208 -5.44 -12.44 -25.52
CA GLU A 208 -5.25 -13.59 -24.63
C GLU A 208 -5.58 -13.20 -23.18
N ASP A 209 -6.72 -13.73 -22.73
CA ASP A 209 -7.14 -13.92 -21.35
C ASP A 209 -7.26 -12.66 -20.46
N LEU A 210 -8.34 -11.91 -20.76
CA LEU A 210 -9.02 -10.95 -19.90
C LEU A 210 -9.35 -11.44 -18.47
N PHE A 211 -9.12 -12.71 -18.13
CA PHE A 211 -9.48 -13.26 -16.81
C PHE A 211 -8.34 -13.36 -15.80
N PHE A 212 -7.07 -13.34 -16.21
CA PHE A 212 -5.95 -13.35 -15.24
C PHE A 212 -4.80 -12.41 -15.57
N GLY A 213 -4.70 -11.89 -16.81
CA GLY A 213 -3.82 -10.77 -17.15
C GLY A 213 -4.40 -9.40 -16.76
N GLY A 214 -5.68 -9.34 -16.39
CA GLY A 214 -6.42 -8.11 -16.06
C GLY A 214 -6.32 -7.65 -14.60
N PHE A 215 -5.93 -8.52 -13.65
CA PHE A 215 -5.83 -8.14 -12.23
C PHE A 215 -4.76 -7.08 -11.97
N GLU A 216 -3.70 -7.00 -12.80
CA GLU A 216 -2.71 -5.92 -12.68
C GLU A 216 -3.27 -4.56 -13.14
N HIS A 217 -4.32 -4.55 -13.96
CA HIS A 217 -4.97 -3.33 -14.45
C HIS A 217 -6.01 -2.77 -13.46
N PHE A 218 -6.69 -3.62 -12.70
CA PHE A 218 -7.66 -3.21 -11.67
C PHE A 218 -7.04 -2.87 -10.31
N LEU A 219 -5.82 -3.36 -10.02
CA LEU A 219 -4.99 -2.92 -8.87
C LEU A 219 -4.30 -1.56 -9.11
N LEU A 220 -4.53 -0.90 -10.25
CA LEU A 220 -3.94 0.40 -10.58
C LEU A 220 -4.36 1.60 -9.72
N PRO A 221 -5.53 1.64 -9.04
CA PRO A 221 -5.82 2.69 -8.07
C PRO A 221 -4.86 2.65 -6.86
N SER A 222 -4.26 1.49 -6.57
CA SER A 222 -3.29 1.30 -5.49
C SER A 222 -1.83 1.50 -5.90
N CYS A 223 -1.47 1.34 -7.18
CA CYS A 223 -0.11 1.55 -7.67
C CYS A 223 0.16 3.03 -7.96
N THR A 224 0.66 3.77 -6.99
CA THR A 224 1.05 5.18 -7.14
C THR A 224 2.47 5.31 -7.70
N PRO A 225 2.69 5.93 -8.88
CA PRO A 225 4.02 6.13 -9.42
C PRO A 225 4.91 6.96 -8.48
N HIS A 226 6.22 6.89 -8.66
CA HIS A 226 7.18 7.64 -7.84
C HIS A 226 6.80 9.14 -7.73
N PRO A 227 6.95 9.81 -6.57
CA PRO A 227 6.57 11.21 -6.37
C PRO A 227 7.14 12.19 -7.41
N PHE A 228 8.40 11.97 -7.83
CA PHE A 228 9.00 12.70 -8.95
C PHE A 228 8.13 12.62 -10.22
N ILE A 229 7.74 11.42 -10.64
CA ILE A 229 6.93 11.20 -11.84
C ILE A 229 5.55 11.85 -11.69
N ARG A 230 4.90 11.69 -10.53
CA ARG A 230 3.58 12.29 -10.25
C ARG A 230 3.63 13.81 -10.31
N TYR A 231 4.59 14.43 -9.63
CA TYR A 231 4.73 15.89 -9.61
C TYR A 231 5.07 16.44 -11.00
N SER A 232 6.02 15.81 -11.70
CA SER A 232 6.45 16.21 -13.03
C SER A 232 5.34 16.07 -14.09
N ALA A 233 4.50 15.04 -13.99
CA ALA A 233 3.36 14.85 -14.88
C ALA A 233 2.29 15.95 -14.68
N LYS A 234 2.09 16.40 -13.43
CA LYS A 234 1.20 17.52 -13.09
C LYS A 234 1.69 18.85 -13.68
N LEU A 235 3.00 19.06 -13.82
CA LEU A 235 3.53 20.29 -14.45
C LEU A 235 3.07 20.49 -15.90
N ILE A 236 2.68 19.41 -16.58
CA ILE A 236 2.20 19.43 -17.96
C ILE A 236 0.73 19.04 -18.10
N ASP A 237 0.01 18.90 -16.98
CA ASP A 237 -1.41 18.54 -16.92
C ASP A 237 -1.73 17.22 -17.65
N LYS A 238 -0.95 16.18 -17.33
CA LYS A 238 -1.10 14.82 -17.86
C LYS A 238 -0.95 13.76 -16.77
N SER A 239 -1.58 12.61 -16.99
CA SER A 239 -1.41 11.42 -16.15
C SER A 239 -0.05 10.74 -16.43
N PRO A 240 0.67 10.27 -15.39
CA PRO A 240 1.88 9.45 -15.55
C PRO A 240 1.73 8.30 -16.55
N PHE A 241 0.60 7.59 -16.52
CA PHE A 241 0.35 6.46 -17.41
C PHE A 241 0.31 6.87 -18.87
N LYS A 242 -0.25 8.04 -19.19
CA LYS A 242 -0.28 8.57 -20.57
C LYS A 242 1.09 9.01 -21.09
N ILE A 243 2.04 9.30 -20.19
CA ILE A 243 3.40 9.74 -20.56
C ILE A 243 4.31 8.53 -20.75
N PHE A 244 4.20 7.53 -19.88
CA PHE A 244 5.11 6.38 -19.82
C PHE A 244 4.53 5.08 -20.39
N SER A 245 3.35 5.13 -21.03
CA SER A 245 2.68 3.97 -21.67
C SER A 245 3.49 3.34 -22.80
N THR A 246 4.35 4.12 -23.47
CA THR A 246 5.23 3.67 -24.56
C THR A 246 6.61 4.32 -24.43
N GLU A 247 7.64 3.68 -24.96
CA GLU A 247 9.02 4.20 -24.92
C GLU A 247 9.22 5.46 -25.77
N GLU A 248 8.47 5.58 -26.88
CA GLU A 248 8.59 6.69 -27.85
C GLU A 248 7.41 7.67 -27.76
N ASN A 249 7.03 8.07 -26.55
CA ASN A 249 5.91 8.99 -26.36
C ASN A 249 6.30 10.46 -26.65
N GLU A 250 5.52 11.16 -27.48
CA GLU A 250 5.76 12.55 -27.88
C GLU A 250 5.73 13.55 -26.71
N LEU A 251 5.16 13.18 -25.56
CA LEU A 251 5.09 14.02 -24.35
C LEU A 251 6.38 13.98 -23.53
N LEU A 252 7.26 12.99 -23.71
CA LEU A 252 8.49 12.83 -22.93
C LEU A 252 9.42 14.05 -23.00
N PRO A 253 9.69 14.66 -24.18
CA PRO A 253 10.53 15.86 -24.25
C PRO A 253 9.96 17.04 -23.45
N LEU A 254 8.63 17.24 -23.51
CA LEU A 254 7.96 18.31 -22.75
C LEU A 254 8.04 18.04 -21.24
N PHE A 255 7.77 16.80 -20.84
CA PHE A 255 7.88 16.33 -19.45
C PHE A 255 9.28 16.62 -18.90
N TRP A 256 10.35 16.21 -19.59
CA TRP A 256 11.72 16.43 -19.11
C TRP A 256 12.10 17.91 -19.05
N ASN A 257 11.65 18.71 -20.02
CA ASN A 257 11.92 20.14 -20.07
C ASN A 257 11.29 20.90 -18.90
N GLU A 258 10.00 20.66 -18.61
CA GLU A 258 9.33 21.33 -17.49
C GLU A 258 9.86 20.82 -16.14
N SER A 259 10.11 19.52 -16.03
CA SER A 259 10.71 18.91 -14.83
C SER A 259 12.09 19.48 -14.51
N SER A 260 12.95 19.66 -15.53
CA SER A 260 14.31 20.17 -15.34
C SER A 260 14.33 21.63 -14.85
N LYS A 261 13.39 22.47 -15.29
CA LYS A 261 13.30 23.87 -14.80
C LYS A 261 13.00 23.96 -13.31
N ILE A 262 12.24 23.01 -12.77
CA ILE A 262 11.72 23.05 -11.40
C ILE A 262 12.57 22.18 -10.46
N LEU A 263 12.93 20.97 -10.91
CA LEU A 263 13.60 19.94 -10.12
C LEU A 263 15.08 19.75 -10.47
N GLY A 264 15.59 20.47 -11.48
CA GLY A 264 17.01 20.58 -11.78
C GLY A 264 17.70 19.21 -11.94
N ASP A 265 18.73 18.98 -11.13
CA ASP A 265 19.60 17.81 -11.20
C ASP A 265 18.86 16.49 -10.94
N VAL A 266 17.77 16.50 -10.17
CA VAL A 266 16.92 15.32 -10.00
C VAL A 266 16.36 14.90 -11.35
N SER A 267 15.80 15.85 -12.11
CA SER A 267 15.23 15.56 -13.43
C SER A 267 16.30 15.06 -14.41
N SER A 268 17.49 15.66 -14.39
CA SER A 268 18.62 15.23 -15.21
C SER A 268 19.04 13.80 -14.88
N CYS A 269 19.06 13.44 -13.60
CA CYS A 269 19.40 12.10 -13.12
C CYS A 269 18.37 11.06 -13.59
N TRP A 270 17.07 11.34 -13.40
CA TRP A 270 16.00 10.48 -13.89
C TRP A 270 16.04 10.28 -15.40
N HIS A 271 16.21 11.37 -16.17
CA HIS A 271 16.30 11.30 -17.62
C HIS A 271 17.51 10.46 -18.04
N TYR A 272 18.68 10.68 -17.44
CA TYR A 272 19.88 9.90 -17.72
C TYR A 272 19.69 8.40 -17.45
N LEU A 273 19.09 8.04 -16.31
CA LEU A 273 18.84 6.64 -15.97
C LEU A 273 17.89 5.99 -16.98
N LEU A 274 16.71 6.57 -17.19
CA LEU A 274 15.70 5.96 -18.07
C LEU A 274 16.11 5.93 -19.54
N SER A 275 17.00 6.81 -20.00
CA SER A 275 17.50 6.78 -21.38
C SER A 275 18.64 5.80 -21.63
N ASN A 276 19.33 5.32 -20.59
CA ASN A 276 20.46 4.40 -20.72
C ASN A 276 20.19 3.02 -20.10
N ASP A 277 18.94 2.77 -19.72
CA ASP A 277 18.53 1.57 -19.01
C ASP A 277 17.89 0.56 -19.97
N ASP A 278 18.28 -0.71 -19.86
CA ASP A 278 17.73 -1.82 -20.64
C ASP A 278 16.39 -2.35 -20.06
N GLY A 279 15.70 -1.56 -19.23
CA GLY A 279 14.40 -1.87 -18.60
C GLY A 279 14.45 -2.04 -17.07
N ASP A 280 15.61 -2.33 -16.48
CA ASP A 280 15.79 -2.63 -15.06
C ASP A 280 15.43 -1.48 -14.10
N SER A 281 15.67 -0.23 -14.51
CA SER A 281 15.39 0.97 -13.70
C SER A 281 13.90 1.21 -13.55
N ARG A 282 13.09 0.86 -14.55
CA ARG A 282 11.63 1.01 -14.48
C ARG A 282 11.00 0.10 -13.43
N ASP A 283 11.57 -1.11 -13.28
CA ASP A 283 11.08 -2.12 -12.34
C ASP A 283 11.58 -1.92 -10.91
N LYS A 284 12.43 -0.91 -10.66
CA LYS A 284 12.86 -0.59 -9.31
C LYS A 284 11.68 -0.12 -8.48
N LYS A 285 11.48 -0.77 -7.34
CA LYS A 285 10.49 -0.36 -6.36
C LYS A 285 10.98 0.86 -5.60
N TYR A 286 10.07 1.77 -5.29
CA TYR A 286 10.34 2.84 -4.35
C TYR A 286 9.62 2.58 -3.03
N THR A 287 10.22 3.06 -1.95
CA THR A 287 9.64 2.98 -0.61
C THR A 287 9.11 4.35 -0.23
N PRO A 288 7.85 4.47 0.22
CA PRO A 288 7.38 5.69 0.86
C PRO A 288 8.33 6.07 2.01
N ALA A 289 8.56 7.36 2.21
CA ALA A 289 9.47 7.84 3.25
C ALA A 289 8.80 8.80 4.20
N LEU A 290 8.04 9.75 3.67
CA LEU A 290 7.42 10.80 4.46
C LEU A 290 5.95 10.48 4.73
N VAL A 291 5.53 10.72 5.96
CA VAL A 291 4.13 10.55 6.39
C VAL A 291 3.71 11.81 7.14
N VAL A 292 2.50 12.27 6.92
CA VAL A 292 1.90 13.29 7.78
C VAL A 292 0.94 12.59 8.72
N ASP A 293 1.27 12.67 10.01
CA ASP A 293 0.44 12.18 11.10
C ASP A 293 0.20 13.35 12.07
N ASN A 294 -1.04 13.54 12.49
CA ASN A 294 -1.44 14.64 13.36
C ASN A 294 -0.92 16.02 12.90
N GLN A 295 -0.95 16.27 11.58
CA GLN A 295 -0.43 17.50 10.94
C GLN A 295 1.05 17.80 11.24
N ARG A 296 1.83 16.77 11.52
CA ARG A 296 3.29 16.82 11.66
C ARG A 296 3.94 15.86 10.67
N LEU A 297 5.09 16.26 10.14
CA LEU A 297 5.88 15.49 9.21
C LEU A 297 6.68 14.44 9.98
N HIS A 298 6.58 13.20 9.54
CA HIS A 298 7.29 12.07 10.09
C HIS A 298 8.08 11.34 9.00
N LEU A 299 9.19 10.73 9.40
CA LEU A 299 9.93 9.79 8.60
C LEU A 299 9.50 8.40 9.04
N MET A 300 9.10 7.58 8.08
CA MET A 300 8.84 6.17 8.31
C MET A 300 10.16 5.40 8.34
N VAL A 301 10.34 4.62 9.40
CA VAL A 301 11.60 3.92 9.71
C VAL A 301 11.32 2.49 10.12
N ARG A 302 12.29 1.61 9.92
CA ARG A 302 12.29 0.25 10.44
C ARG A 302 12.56 0.28 11.94
N SER A 303 11.78 -0.51 12.68
CA SER A 303 11.91 -0.79 14.10
C SER A 303 11.99 -2.30 14.34
N GLU A 304 12.14 -2.71 15.61
CA GLU A 304 12.21 -4.12 16.01
C GLU A 304 10.98 -4.94 15.59
N PHE A 305 9.78 -4.34 15.60
CA PHE A 305 8.51 -5.03 15.38
C PHE A 305 7.76 -4.60 14.11
N GLY A 306 8.44 -3.93 13.17
CA GLY A 306 7.78 -3.37 12.00
C GLY A 306 8.28 -1.99 11.62
N TYR A 307 7.46 -1.26 10.89
CA TYR A 307 7.67 0.16 10.61
C TYR A 307 7.10 1.02 11.73
N SER A 308 7.77 2.13 12.00
CA SER A 308 7.37 3.14 12.97
C SER A 308 7.58 4.51 12.36
N LEU A 309 7.04 5.53 13.03
CA LEU A 309 7.28 6.92 12.69
C LEU A 309 8.29 7.55 13.65
N ILE A 310 9.18 8.37 13.10
CA ILE A 310 9.97 9.36 13.84
C ILE A 310 9.52 10.74 13.39
N HIS A 311 9.21 11.62 14.34
CA HIS A 311 8.91 13.01 14.03
C HIS A 311 10.13 13.68 13.38
N VAL A 312 9.92 14.27 12.21
CA VAL A 312 10.97 15.04 11.53
C VAL A 312 10.98 16.44 12.15
N PRO A 313 12.10 16.89 12.72
CA PRO A 313 12.14 18.21 13.33
C PRO A 313 11.77 19.30 12.32
N PRO A 314 11.08 20.37 12.76
CA PRO A 314 10.67 21.50 11.93
C PRO A 314 11.86 22.41 11.55
N LYS A 315 12.90 21.83 10.93
CA LYS A 315 14.10 22.52 10.44
C LYS A 315 14.16 22.42 8.91
N ILE A 316 14.30 23.58 8.25
CA ILE A 316 14.29 23.69 6.79
C ILE A 316 15.38 22.85 6.14
N GLU A 317 16.56 22.76 6.75
CA GLU A 317 17.68 22.00 6.23
C GLU A 317 17.41 20.49 6.20
N ILE A 318 16.73 19.97 7.23
CA ILE A 318 16.31 18.57 7.32
C ILE A 318 15.19 18.28 6.31
N TRP A 319 14.15 19.14 6.28
CA TRP A 319 13.05 19.02 5.32
C TRP A 319 13.58 19.02 3.90
N ARG A 320 14.46 19.98 3.57
CA ARG A 320 15.10 20.06 2.25
C ARG A 320 15.85 18.78 1.92
N LEU A 321 16.69 18.27 2.83
CA LEU A 321 17.43 17.04 2.59
C LEU A 321 16.48 15.86 2.31
N LEU A 322 15.54 15.57 3.22
CA LEU A 322 14.66 14.41 3.09
C LEU A 322 13.79 14.48 1.84
N MET A 323 13.23 15.66 1.53
CA MET A 323 12.46 15.87 0.31
C MET A 323 13.32 15.63 -0.92
N SER A 324 14.54 16.18 -0.96
CA SER A 324 15.43 15.97 -2.09
C SER A 324 15.79 14.50 -2.28
N LEU A 325 16.22 13.79 -1.21
CA LEU A 325 16.57 12.38 -1.30
C LEU A 325 15.40 11.52 -1.79
N SER A 326 14.18 11.86 -1.36
CA SER A 326 12.93 11.18 -1.74
C SER A 326 12.54 11.41 -3.21
N LEU A 327 13.08 12.44 -3.86
CA LEU A 327 12.80 12.72 -5.27
C LEU A 327 13.75 12.00 -6.23
N TYR A 328 14.92 11.56 -5.77
CA TYR A 328 15.85 10.80 -6.61
C TYR A 328 15.36 9.38 -6.86
N HIS A 329 15.75 8.83 -8.02
CA HIS A 329 15.42 7.46 -8.42
C HIS A 329 15.97 6.41 -7.41
N PRO A 330 15.26 5.30 -7.13
CA PRO A 330 15.69 4.30 -6.15
C PRO A 330 17.07 3.68 -6.37
N SER A 331 17.57 3.64 -7.60
CA SER A 331 18.94 3.16 -7.93
C SER A 331 20.07 4.15 -7.60
N THR A 332 19.76 5.36 -7.16
CA THR A 332 20.76 6.41 -6.91
C THR A 332 21.33 6.33 -5.51
N GLU A 333 22.55 6.85 -5.31
CA GLU A 333 23.16 6.95 -3.98
C GLU A 333 22.29 7.78 -3.01
N GLN A 334 21.62 8.82 -3.52
CA GLN A 334 20.76 9.68 -2.72
C GLN A 334 19.56 8.91 -2.14
N ASN A 335 18.82 8.18 -2.98
CA ASN A 335 17.67 7.41 -2.50
C ASN A 335 18.12 6.20 -1.66
N GLU A 336 19.22 5.53 -2.04
CA GLU A 336 19.86 4.49 -1.22
C GLU A 336 20.22 4.99 0.19
N TYR A 337 20.72 6.23 0.29
CA TYR A 337 21.03 6.86 1.58
C TYR A 337 19.76 7.10 2.41
N LEU A 338 18.67 7.58 1.79
CA LEU A 338 17.39 7.72 2.48
C LEU A 338 16.89 6.38 3.02
N ARG A 339 16.87 5.34 2.19
CA ARG A 339 16.45 4.00 2.64
C ARG A 339 17.37 3.47 3.74
N ALA A 340 18.68 3.76 3.69
CA ALA A 340 19.61 3.42 4.76
C ALA A 340 19.31 4.16 6.07
N ILE A 341 18.90 5.44 6.03
CA ILE A 341 18.40 6.15 7.22
C ILE A 341 17.18 5.42 7.77
N GLN A 342 16.19 5.14 6.91
CA GLN A 342 14.98 4.42 7.33
C GLN A 342 15.32 3.07 7.96
N TRP A 343 16.39 2.42 7.51
CA TRP A 343 16.81 1.10 7.99
C TRP A 343 17.54 1.12 9.34
N GLU A 344 18.42 2.09 9.54
CA GLU A 344 19.43 2.07 10.62
C GLU A 344 19.12 3.02 11.77
N ILE A 345 18.28 4.05 11.58
CA ILE A 345 18.12 5.12 12.58
C ILE A 345 17.58 4.64 13.93
N MET A 346 16.69 3.63 13.96
CA MET A 346 16.17 3.03 15.21
C MET A 346 16.85 1.72 15.60
N CYS A 347 17.45 1.00 14.65
CA CYS A 347 18.01 -0.32 14.89
C CYS A 347 19.55 -0.23 14.96
N GLU A 348 20.16 -0.49 16.12
CA GLU A 348 21.63 -0.58 16.25
C GLU A 348 22.17 -1.90 15.69
N GLU A 349 21.45 -2.98 15.95
CA GLU A 349 21.70 -4.30 15.40
C GLU A 349 20.63 -4.62 14.37
N GLU A 350 21.00 -5.40 13.35
CA GLU A 350 20.05 -5.83 12.34
C GLU A 350 18.98 -6.74 12.99
N PRO A 351 17.69 -6.33 13.00
CA PRO A 351 16.66 -7.15 13.62
C PRO A 351 16.58 -8.50 12.90
N LYS A 352 16.62 -9.59 13.68
CA LYS A 352 16.51 -10.96 13.14
C LYS A 352 15.16 -11.23 12.46
N PHE A 353 14.12 -10.47 12.83
CA PHE A 353 12.78 -10.60 12.30
C PHE A 353 12.08 -9.24 12.31
N ILE A 354 11.27 -8.94 11.29
CA ILE A 354 10.42 -7.75 11.22
C ILE A 354 9.00 -8.23 10.96
N ALA A 355 8.21 -8.44 12.02
CA ALA A 355 6.77 -8.48 11.89
C ALA A 355 6.10 -7.97 13.17
N PRO A 356 4.83 -7.55 13.08
CA PRO A 356 4.07 -7.11 14.24
C PRO A 356 4.00 -8.23 15.28
N MET A 357 3.95 -7.85 16.55
CA MET A 357 3.82 -8.80 17.65
C MET A 357 2.64 -9.80 17.49
N PRO A 358 1.47 -9.42 16.95
CA PRO A 358 0.40 -10.38 16.62
C PRO A 358 0.86 -11.49 15.67
N GLU A 359 1.58 -11.16 14.59
CA GLU A 359 2.09 -12.16 13.63
C GLU A 359 3.14 -13.09 14.26
N MET A 360 3.99 -12.57 15.15
CA MET A 360 4.93 -13.42 15.90
C MET A 360 4.21 -14.46 16.76
N ARG A 361 3.17 -14.03 17.48
CA ARG A 361 2.35 -14.94 18.31
C ARG A 361 1.59 -15.94 17.46
N ALA A 362 1.11 -15.51 16.30
CA ALA A 362 0.40 -16.38 15.36
C ALA A 362 1.31 -17.46 14.76
N LEU A 363 2.58 -17.15 14.49
CA LEU A 363 3.57 -18.16 14.09
C LEU A 363 3.85 -19.19 15.19
N GLU A 364 3.85 -18.76 16.45
CA GLU A 364 3.96 -19.67 17.60
C GLU A 364 2.72 -20.56 17.74
N PHE A 365 1.51 -19.99 17.59
CA PHE A 365 0.26 -20.77 17.58
C PHE A 365 0.21 -21.78 16.44
N LEU A 366 0.59 -21.39 15.23
CA LEU A 366 0.71 -22.29 14.08
C LEU A 366 1.70 -23.42 14.36
N ALA A 367 2.85 -23.12 14.95
CA ALA A 367 3.85 -24.14 15.29
C ALA A 367 3.28 -25.17 16.29
N ASN A 368 2.63 -24.71 17.35
CA ASN A 368 1.97 -25.59 18.33
C ASN A 368 0.86 -26.43 17.70
N THR A 369 0.04 -25.82 16.84
CA THR A 369 -1.05 -26.51 16.12
C THR A 369 -0.48 -27.60 15.23
N PHE A 370 0.53 -27.28 14.42
CA PHE A 370 1.18 -28.23 13.53
C PHE A 370 1.80 -29.41 14.29
N GLU A 371 2.45 -29.14 15.42
CA GLU A 371 3.03 -30.19 16.27
C GLU A 371 1.97 -31.06 16.95
N SER A 372 0.80 -30.49 17.30
CA SER A 372 -0.32 -31.23 17.87
C SER A 372 -1.02 -32.15 16.86
N LEU A 373 -1.10 -31.73 15.59
CA LEU A 373 -1.70 -32.53 14.50
C LEU A 373 -0.79 -33.69 14.05
N GLY A 374 0.52 -33.58 14.26
CA GLY A 374 1.46 -34.67 14.05
C GLY A 374 1.49 -35.15 12.60
N GLU A 375 1.26 -36.45 12.37
CA GLU A 375 1.33 -37.07 11.04
C GLU A 375 0.18 -36.68 10.11
N LEU A 376 -0.87 -36.05 10.64
CA LEU A 376 -2.03 -35.58 9.87
C LEU A 376 -1.72 -34.33 9.03
N VAL A 377 -0.59 -33.68 9.27
CA VAL A 377 -0.18 -32.50 8.50
C VAL A 377 1.28 -32.57 8.07
N GLU A 378 1.56 -32.18 6.84
CA GLU A 378 2.92 -32.04 6.31
C GLU A 378 3.06 -30.80 5.43
N ILE A 379 4.30 -30.44 5.08
CA ILE A 379 4.58 -29.32 4.17
C ILE A 379 5.26 -29.85 2.91
N ARG A 380 4.68 -29.52 1.74
CA ARG A 380 5.23 -29.83 0.41
C ARG A 380 5.13 -28.63 -0.51
N ASP A 381 6.25 -28.24 -1.12
CA ASP A 381 6.35 -27.13 -2.09
C ASP A 381 5.64 -25.83 -1.66
N GLY A 382 5.66 -25.53 -0.35
CA GLY A 382 5.02 -24.36 0.24
C GLY A 382 3.50 -24.48 0.45
N TYR A 383 2.94 -25.68 0.37
CA TYR A 383 1.58 -26.03 0.77
C TYR A 383 1.58 -26.80 2.08
N PHE A 384 0.60 -26.50 2.93
CA PHE A 384 0.26 -27.37 4.06
C PHE A 384 -0.69 -28.44 3.56
N VAL A 385 -0.29 -29.70 3.62
CA VAL A 385 -1.12 -30.85 3.21
C VAL A 385 -1.69 -31.49 4.46
N VAL A 386 -3.01 -31.61 4.53
CA VAL A 386 -3.77 -32.10 5.69
C VAL A 386 -4.55 -33.36 5.32
N GLU A 387 -4.53 -34.35 6.19
CA GLU A 387 -5.44 -35.50 6.15
C GLU A 387 -6.68 -35.21 7.00
N GLY A 388 -7.86 -35.25 6.37
CA GLY A 388 -9.14 -35.08 7.04
C GLY A 388 -9.70 -36.39 7.61
N ASN A 389 -10.58 -36.29 8.60
CA ASN A 389 -11.30 -37.43 9.17
C ASN A 389 -12.16 -38.18 8.14
N SER A 390 -12.56 -37.54 7.05
CA SER A 390 -13.26 -38.17 5.92
C SER A 390 -12.36 -39.05 5.04
N SER A 391 -11.05 -39.10 5.30
CA SER A 391 -10.00 -39.68 4.44
C SER A 391 -9.72 -38.92 3.15
N LEU A 392 -10.36 -37.76 2.94
CA LEU A 392 -9.93 -36.80 1.93
C LEU A 392 -8.65 -36.09 2.39
N TYR A 393 -7.90 -35.60 1.41
CA TYR A 393 -6.70 -34.82 1.64
C TYR A 393 -6.93 -33.40 1.15
N TYR A 394 -6.31 -32.43 1.81
CA TYR A 394 -6.45 -31.03 1.48
C TYR A 394 -5.09 -30.36 1.38
N SER A 395 -4.93 -29.41 0.47
CA SER A 395 -3.80 -28.47 0.50
C SER A 395 -4.29 -27.07 0.86
N VAL A 396 -3.52 -26.39 1.70
CA VAL A 396 -3.77 -25.02 2.15
C VAL A 396 -2.55 -24.17 1.86
N LYS A 397 -2.75 -23.01 1.26
CA LYS A 397 -1.66 -22.08 0.96
C LYS A 397 -2.13 -20.63 0.97
N PRO A 398 -1.37 -19.71 1.59
CA PRO A 398 -1.61 -18.28 1.40
C PRO A 398 -1.37 -17.88 -0.06
N VAL A 399 -2.30 -17.12 -0.63
CA VAL A 399 -2.25 -16.56 -1.99
C VAL A 399 -2.53 -15.06 -1.96
N GLY A 400 -2.15 -14.36 -3.02
CA GLY A 400 -2.30 -12.91 -3.10
C GLY A 400 -1.10 -12.15 -2.52
N ARG A 401 -1.35 -10.88 -2.18
CA ARG A 401 -0.37 -9.92 -1.62
C ARG A 401 -1.06 -9.15 -0.50
N MET A 402 -0.32 -8.73 0.52
CA MET A 402 -0.86 -7.83 1.55
C MET A 402 -1.52 -6.59 0.90
N PRO A 403 -2.66 -6.11 1.44
CA PRO A 403 -3.34 -6.59 2.67
C PRO A 403 -4.26 -7.79 2.38
N ASN A 404 -4.50 -8.08 1.10
CA ASN A 404 -5.46 -9.06 0.61
C ASN A 404 -4.78 -10.43 0.43
N ILE A 405 -4.30 -10.99 1.54
CA ILE A 405 -3.88 -12.39 1.55
C ILE A 405 -5.12 -13.27 1.69
N GLY A 406 -5.50 -13.88 0.57
CA GLY A 406 -6.45 -14.98 0.53
C GLY A 406 -5.81 -16.30 0.93
N ILE A 407 -6.64 -17.28 1.27
CA ILE A 407 -6.20 -18.66 1.52
C ILE A 407 -6.80 -19.55 0.43
N GLU A 408 -5.93 -20.17 -0.35
CA GLU A 408 -6.32 -21.17 -1.33
C GLU A 408 -6.44 -22.53 -0.63
N VAL A 409 -7.58 -23.19 -0.81
CA VAL A 409 -7.83 -24.55 -0.32
C VAL A 409 -8.23 -25.45 -1.49
N ARG A 410 -7.52 -26.58 -1.64
CA ARG A 410 -7.85 -27.61 -2.63
C ARG A 410 -8.07 -28.95 -1.94
N ALA A 411 -9.13 -29.66 -2.32
CA ALA A 411 -9.37 -31.04 -1.96
C ALA A 411 -8.76 -32.01 -2.97
N PHE A 412 -8.39 -33.18 -2.45
CA PHE A 412 -7.84 -34.31 -3.17
C PHE A 412 -8.45 -35.59 -2.64
N ARG A 413 -8.59 -36.58 -3.52
CA ARG A 413 -9.21 -37.86 -3.16
C ARG A 413 -8.36 -38.69 -2.19
N ASN A 414 -7.03 -38.52 -2.25
CA ASN A 414 -6.07 -39.32 -1.51
C ASN A 414 -4.71 -38.61 -1.38
N LYS A 415 -3.83 -39.25 -0.61
CA LYS A 415 -2.46 -38.80 -0.37
C LYS A 415 -1.64 -38.62 -1.63
N GLU A 416 -1.64 -39.58 -2.56
CA GLU A 416 -0.80 -39.53 -3.78
C GLU A 416 -1.14 -38.31 -4.66
N GLN A 417 -2.42 -37.97 -4.77
CA GLN A 417 -2.88 -36.82 -5.53
C GLN A 417 -2.52 -35.50 -4.82
N ALA A 418 -2.65 -35.45 -3.49
CA ALA A 418 -2.25 -34.29 -2.70
C ALA A 418 -0.72 -34.08 -2.71
N GLU A 419 0.06 -35.17 -2.64
CA GLU A 419 1.53 -35.14 -2.68
C GLU A 419 2.09 -34.68 -4.03
N SER A 420 1.39 -34.96 -5.12
CA SER A 420 1.75 -34.47 -6.46
C SER A 420 1.23 -33.06 -6.75
N LEU A 421 0.46 -32.47 -5.83
CA LEU A 421 -0.20 -31.17 -5.99
C LEU A 421 -0.90 -31.03 -7.35
N GLY A 422 -1.54 -32.12 -7.79
CA GLY A 422 -2.24 -32.18 -9.07
C GLY A 422 -3.50 -31.31 -9.10
N ASP A 423 -4.36 -31.55 -10.09
CA ASP A 423 -5.65 -30.85 -10.19
C ASP A 423 -6.59 -31.31 -9.07
N GLY A 424 -6.59 -30.54 -7.97
CA GLY A 424 -7.52 -30.65 -6.86
C GLY A 424 -8.75 -29.78 -7.08
N ILE A 425 -9.83 -30.06 -6.35
CA ILE A 425 -11.08 -29.29 -6.41
C ILE A 425 -10.99 -28.14 -5.42
N ARG A 426 -11.24 -26.91 -5.86
CA ARG A 426 -11.23 -25.73 -4.97
C ARG A 426 -12.40 -25.78 -3.99
N ILE A 427 -12.14 -25.30 -2.77
CA ILE A 427 -13.15 -25.17 -1.73
C ILE A 427 -13.04 -23.77 -1.14
N CYS A 428 -14.14 -23.04 -1.11
CA CYS A 428 -14.22 -21.81 -0.35
C CYS A 428 -14.50 -22.12 1.13
N ILE A 429 -13.68 -21.63 2.05
CA ILE A 429 -14.00 -21.67 3.49
C ILE A 429 -13.94 -20.24 3.99
N VAL A 430 -15.09 -19.77 4.45
CA VAL A 430 -15.30 -18.44 5.00
C VAL A 430 -15.26 -18.54 6.52
N PHE A 431 -14.54 -17.61 7.17
CA PHE A 431 -14.63 -17.39 8.61
C PHE A 431 -15.39 -16.08 8.83
N ASP A 432 -16.44 -16.11 9.66
CA ASP A 432 -17.25 -14.94 10.06
C ASP A 432 -16.43 -13.97 10.95
N ASP A 433 -15.40 -13.32 10.41
CA ASP A 433 -14.57 -12.42 11.21
C ASP A 433 -14.63 -10.98 10.69
N PHE A 434 -15.31 -10.12 11.48
CA PHE A 434 -15.31 -8.66 11.35
C PHE A 434 -13.91 -8.01 11.55
N ASN A 435 -12.85 -8.80 11.74
CA ASN A 435 -11.49 -8.31 11.99
C ASN A 435 -10.45 -9.27 11.40
N PRO A 436 -9.47 -8.81 10.59
CA PRO A 436 -8.53 -9.70 9.94
C PRO A 436 -7.61 -10.39 10.96
N LEU A 437 -7.73 -11.72 11.06
CA LEU A 437 -6.81 -12.54 11.86
C LEU A 437 -5.38 -12.48 11.29
N PRO A 438 -4.33 -12.51 12.13
CA PRO A 438 -2.95 -12.69 11.68
C PRO A 438 -2.80 -13.94 10.81
N LEU A 439 -1.88 -13.93 9.85
CA LEU A 439 -1.79 -15.00 8.85
C LEU A 439 -1.49 -16.37 9.46
N GLY A 440 -0.64 -16.42 10.50
CA GLY A 440 -0.36 -17.66 11.23
C GLY A 440 -1.62 -18.29 11.85
N ASP A 441 -2.50 -17.45 12.41
CA ASP A 441 -3.75 -17.87 13.05
C ASP A 441 -4.75 -18.34 11.99
N LYS A 442 -4.87 -17.61 10.87
CA LYS A 442 -5.67 -18.04 9.71
C LYS A 442 -5.27 -19.45 9.30
N ILE A 443 -3.99 -19.67 8.96
CA ILE A 443 -3.53 -20.99 8.51
C ILE A 443 -3.82 -22.06 9.58
N ALA A 444 -3.51 -21.82 10.85
CA ALA A 444 -3.78 -22.76 11.92
C ALA A 444 -5.27 -23.14 12.01
N SER A 445 -6.18 -22.17 11.87
CA SER A 445 -7.62 -22.39 11.82
C SER A 445 -8.03 -23.28 10.65
N TYR A 446 -7.53 -23.03 9.44
CA TYR A 446 -7.77 -23.91 8.28
C TYR A 446 -7.28 -25.35 8.54
N LEU A 447 -6.10 -25.52 9.13
CA LEU A 447 -5.57 -26.87 9.44
C LEU A 447 -6.49 -27.62 10.41
N LEU A 448 -6.96 -26.96 11.46
CA LEU A 448 -7.87 -27.54 12.46
C LEU A 448 -9.23 -27.89 11.85
N VAL A 449 -9.79 -26.99 11.04
CA VAL A 449 -11.06 -27.17 10.34
C VAL A 449 -11.01 -28.37 9.40
N LEU A 450 -9.97 -28.46 8.56
CA LEU A 450 -9.83 -29.51 7.54
C LEU A 450 -9.44 -30.86 8.15
N CYS A 451 -8.68 -30.87 9.24
CA CYS A 451 -8.39 -32.13 9.95
C CYS A 451 -9.67 -32.74 10.53
N ASN A 452 -10.58 -31.92 11.06
CA ASN A 452 -11.92 -32.34 11.48
C ASN A 452 -13.00 -32.07 10.43
N ASP A 453 -12.69 -32.26 9.14
CA ASP A 453 -13.58 -31.98 8.00
C ASP A 453 -15.02 -32.49 8.17
N ILE A 454 -15.24 -33.69 8.72
CA ILE A 454 -16.58 -34.24 8.98
C ILE A 454 -17.37 -33.37 9.96
N GLY A 455 -16.76 -32.99 11.09
CA GLY A 455 -17.43 -32.15 12.09
C GLY A 455 -17.57 -30.71 11.60
N SER A 456 -16.58 -30.21 10.86
CA SER A 456 -16.58 -28.86 10.30
C SER A 456 -17.63 -28.67 9.20
N ALA A 457 -17.98 -29.72 8.45
CA ALA A 457 -19.04 -29.70 7.44
C ALA A 457 -20.44 -29.41 8.02
N GLU A 458 -20.64 -29.49 9.34
CA GLU A 458 -21.91 -29.06 9.95
C GLU A 458 -22.11 -27.53 9.82
N ASN A 459 -21.01 -26.77 9.81
CA ASN A 459 -21.03 -25.31 9.81
C ASN A 459 -20.45 -24.69 8.53
N ILE A 460 -19.72 -25.45 7.71
CA ILE A 460 -19.13 -24.97 6.45
C ILE A 460 -19.84 -25.65 5.29
N SER A 461 -20.64 -24.85 4.55
CA SER A 461 -21.56 -25.33 3.53
C SER A 461 -20.84 -26.01 2.35
N THR A 462 -19.74 -25.43 1.88
CA THR A 462 -18.92 -25.91 0.77
C THR A 462 -18.20 -27.22 1.07
N LEU A 463 -17.72 -27.41 2.32
CA LEU A 463 -17.16 -28.68 2.78
C LEU A 463 -18.23 -29.77 2.80
N ARG A 464 -19.44 -29.44 3.25
CA ARG A 464 -20.58 -30.35 3.21
C ARG A 464 -20.96 -30.72 1.78
N MET A 465 -20.98 -29.75 0.86
CA MET A 465 -21.25 -30.00 -0.56
C MET A 465 -20.22 -30.94 -1.17
N LEU A 466 -18.92 -30.70 -0.92
CA LEU A 466 -17.87 -31.59 -1.38
C LEU A 466 -18.06 -33.02 -0.86
N GLN A 467 -18.30 -33.18 0.44
CA GLN A 467 -18.47 -34.50 1.05
C GLN A 467 -19.72 -35.21 0.53
N HIS A 468 -20.85 -34.52 0.45
CA HIS A 468 -22.09 -35.07 -0.10
C HIS A 468 -21.92 -35.46 -1.57
N SER A 469 -21.28 -34.60 -2.37
CA SER A 469 -20.98 -34.91 -3.77
C SER A 469 -20.10 -36.14 -3.88
N TRP A 470 -18.99 -36.21 -3.17
CA TRP A 470 -18.07 -37.32 -3.29
C TRP A 470 -18.62 -38.65 -2.75
N PHE A 471 -19.24 -38.63 -1.57
CA PHE A 471 -19.64 -39.85 -0.85
C PHE A 471 -21.09 -40.29 -1.11
N GLU A 472 -21.99 -39.39 -1.53
CA GLU A 472 -23.44 -39.66 -1.59
C GLU A 472 -24.04 -39.56 -3.01
N LEU A 473 -23.51 -38.70 -3.90
CA LEU A 473 -24.04 -38.53 -5.27
C LEU A 473 -23.69 -39.66 -6.25
N GLY A 474 -23.06 -40.74 -5.77
CA GLY A 474 -22.86 -41.97 -6.55
C GLY A 474 -21.72 -41.92 -7.57
N PHE A 475 -20.79 -40.97 -7.44
CA PHE A 475 -19.54 -41.01 -8.18
C PHE A 475 -18.74 -42.28 -7.83
N GLU A 476 -18.02 -42.82 -8.80
CA GLU A 476 -17.10 -43.91 -8.51
C GLU A 476 -15.92 -43.37 -7.68
N HIS A 477 -15.61 -44.00 -6.54
CA HIS A 477 -14.52 -43.58 -5.65
C HIS A 477 -13.12 -43.96 -6.22
N ASN A 478 -12.84 -43.54 -7.45
CA ASN A 478 -11.61 -43.77 -8.21
C ASN A 478 -11.19 -42.49 -8.94
N ASP A 479 -10.11 -42.56 -9.72
CA ASP A 479 -9.59 -41.39 -10.47
C ASP A 479 -10.58 -40.87 -11.52
N GLU A 480 -11.39 -41.73 -12.12
CA GLU A 480 -12.36 -41.35 -13.15
C GLU A 480 -13.54 -40.59 -12.53
N GLY A 481 -14.10 -41.10 -11.43
CA GLY A 481 -15.18 -40.42 -10.72
C GLY A 481 -14.75 -39.09 -10.10
N TRP A 482 -13.51 -38.97 -9.60
CA TRP A 482 -12.99 -37.68 -9.13
C TRP A 482 -12.90 -36.66 -10.25
N LYS A 483 -12.39 -37.07 -11.43
CA LYS A 483 -12.35 -36.21 -12.62
C LYS A 483 -13.73 -35.82 -13.12
N SER A 484 -14.69 -36.74 -13.08
CA SER A 484 -16.08 -36.44 -13.42
C SER A 484 -16.65 -35.36 -12.49
N MET A 485 -16.42 -35.48 -11.18
CA MET A 485 -16.82 -34.47 -10.21
C MET A 485 -16.12 -33.12 -10.45
N SER A 486 -14.81 -33.11 -10.70
CA SER A 486 -14.08 -31.87 -11.06
C SER A 486 -14.60 -31.22 -12.34
N THR A 487 -15.14 -32.01 -13.28
CA THR A 487 -15.72 -31.48 -14.53
C THR A 487 -17.12 -30.90 -14.31
N GLU A 488 -17.89 -31.48 -13.38
CA GLU A 488 -19.22 -30.97 -12.99
C GLU A 488 -19.13 -29.69 -12.17
N PHE A 489 -18.06 -29.53 -11.38
CA PHE A 489 -17.77 -28.34 -10.57
C PHE A 489 -16.45 -27.69 -11.01
N PRO A 490 -16.39 -27.06 -12.21
CA PRO A 490 -15.15 -26.52 -12.77
C PRO A 490 -14.55 -25.37 -11.94
N HIS A 491 -15.38 -24.65 -11.18
CA HIS A 491 -14.97 -23.57 -10.28
C HIS A 491 -14.83 -24.03 -8.81
N GLY A 492 -15.04 -25.32 -8.53
CA GLY A 492 -15.05 -25.88 -7.18
C GLY A 492 -16.37 -25.64 -6.44
N PHE A 493 -16.29 -25.68 -5.10
CA PHE A 493 -17.44 -25.44 -4.21
C PHE A 493 -17.33 -24.07 -3.56
N GLN A 494 -18.30 -23.20 -3.83
CA GLN A 494 -18.38 -21.80 -3.39
C GLN A 494 -19.73 -21.56 -2.70
N GLU A 495 -19.82 -20.54 -1.85
CA GLU A 495 -21.11 -20.10 -1.30
C GLU A 495 -21.80 -19.18 -2.32
N ASP A 496 -23.11 -19.33 -2.49
CA ASP A 496 -23.89 -18.40 -3.33
C ASP A 496 -23.93 -17.03 -2.64
N GLU A 497 -23.52 -15.96 -3.32
CA GLU A 497 -23.68 -14.61 -2.78
C GLU A 497 -25.17 -14.29 -2.57
N PRO A 498 -25.57 -13.68 -1.45
CA PRO A 498 -26.94 -13.20 -1.32
C PRO A 498 -27.21 -12.14 -2.39
N ASP A 499 -28.19 -12.39 -3.27
CA ASP A 499 -28.71 -11.41 -4.22
C ASP A 499 -29.19 -10.16 -3.45
N TRP A 500 -28.36 -9.12 -3.39
CA TRP A 500 -28.69 -7.83 -2.76
C TRP A 500 -29.57 -6.94 -3.65
N ASP A 501 -29.99 -7.43 -4.82
CA ASP A 501 -30.74 -6.68 -5.83
C ASP A 501 -32.20 -6.37 -5.43
N ASP A 502 -32.74 -6.95 -4.35
CA ASP A 502 -34.18 -6.93 -4.06
C ASP A 502 -34.64 -5.98 -2.91
N GLU A 503 -33.77 -5.15 -2.32
CA GLU A 503 -34.15 -4.34 -1.13
C GLU A 503 -33.84 -2.82 -1.21
N TRP A 504 -33.76 -2.24 -2.40
CA TRP A 504 -33.58 -0.77 -2.56
C TRP A 504 -34.56 -0.09 -3.53
N ASP A 505 -35.77 -0.62 -3.69
CA ASP A 505 -36.84 0.15 -4.33
C ASP A 505 -38.14 0.08 -3.52
N GLU A 506 -38.77 1.25 -3.38
CA GLU A 506 -40.05 1.53 -2.73
C GLU A 506 -40.00 1.82 -1.22
N ASP A 507 -39.49 2.99 -0.84
CA ASP A 507 -40.24 3.94 0.00
C ASP A 507 -39.40 5.19 0.30
N ASP A 508 -39.44 6.19 -0.59
CA ASP A 508 -39.30 7.60 -0.21
C ASP A 508 -39.80 8.53 -1.37
N GLU A 509 -41.07 8.36 -1.75
CA GLU A 509 -41.83 9.46 -2.37
C GLU A 509 -42.07 10.55 -1.32
N VAL A 510 -41.09 11.44 -1.11
CA VAL A 510 -41.32 12.71 -0.39
C VAL A 510 -41.35 13.85 -1.39
N LEU A 511 -42.59 14.11 -1.85
CA LEU A 511 -43.16 15.39 -2.29
C LEU A 511 -42.20 16.61 -2.18
N CYS A 512 -41.70 17.08 -3.32
CA CYS A 512 -41.32 18.48 -3.49
C CYS A 512 -42.07 19.06 -4.69
N GLU A 513 -42.93 20.03 -4.38
CA GLU A 513 -43.83 20.71 -5.28
C GLU A 513 -43.11 21.39 -6.45
N MET A 514 -43.72 21.24 -7.62
CA MET A 514 -43.41 21.90 -8.88
C MET A 514 -43.27 23.42 -8.72
N SER A 515 -42.21 24.00 -9.31
CA SER A 515 -42.28 25.35 -9.85
C SER A 515 -41.77 25.37 -11.28
N ASP A 516 -42.69 25.73 -12.17
CA ASP A 516 -42.58 25.79 -13.62
C ASP A 516 -41.35 26.54 -14.13
N PHE A 517 -40.60 25.94 -15.06
CA PHE A 517 -39.95 26.71 -16.11
C PHE A 517 -39.91 25.97 -17.44
N ASP A 518 -40.49 26.64 -18.42
CA ASP A 518 -40.88 26.18 -19.74
C ASP A 518 -39.71 26.38 -20.72
N TYR A 519 -39.24 25.31 -21.38
CA TYR A 519 -38.59 25.44 -22.69
C TYR A 519 -38.96 24.27 -23.62
N THR A 520 -39.52 24.69 -24.75
CA THR A 520 -40.01 24.02 -25.94
C THR A 520 -39.10 22.95 -26.56
N GLU A 521 -39.74 21.86 -27.00
CA GLU A 521 -39.25 20.86 -27.95
C GLU A 521 -38.76 21.46 -29.27
N GLU A 522 -37.63 20.96 -29.80
CA GLU A 522 -37.50 20.62 -31.22
C GLU A 522 -36.34 19.61 -31.44
N ASP A 523 -36.73 18.47 -32.02
CA ASP A 523 -35.99 17.53 -32.87
C ASP A 523 -34.90 16.59 -32.30
N SER A 524 -35.40 15.39 -31.97
CA SER A 524 -34.88 14.03 -32.22
C SER A 524 -33.56 13.84 -32.99
N GLU A 525 -32.65 13.03 -32.43
CA GLU A 525 -32.11 11.82 -33.07
C GLU A 525 -31.28 10.95 -32.08
N ALA A 526 -31.82 9.76 -31.78
CA ALA A 526 -31.18 8.52 -31.31
C ALA A 526 -30.05 8.55 -30.25
N CYS A 527 -30.39 8.16 -29.02
CA CYS A 527 -29.45 7.52 -28.08
C CYS A 527 -29.41 6.01 -28.37
N PRO A 528 -28.23 5.35 -28.42
CA PRO A 528 -28.17 3.91 -28.22
C PRO A 528 -28.39 3.62 -26.72
N GLU A 529 -29.29 2.70 -26.43
CA GLU A 529 -29.42 2.05 -25.13
C GLU A 529 -28.05 1.46 -24.74
N GLY A 530 -27.36 2.13 -23.81
CA GLY A 530 -26.23 1.56 -23.11
C GLY A 530 -26.76 0.87 -21.87
N THR A 531 -26.67 -0.45 -21.84
CA THR A 531 -26.74 -1.26 -20.63
C THR A 531 -25.79 -0.67 -19.59
N ILE A 532 -26.31 -0.31 -18.44
CA ILE A 532 -25.49 -0.04 -17.25
C ILE A 532 -24.93 -1.41 -16.87
N ASP A 533 -23.61 -1.58 -17.01
CA ASP A 533 -22.91 -2.80 -16.61
C ASP A 533 -23.09 -3.01 -15.10
N ASN A 534 -23.65 -4.18 -14.77
CA ASN A 534 -23.81 -4.71 -13.41
C ASN A 534 -22.47 -4.92 -12.69
N ASP A 535 -21.35 -4.78 -13.41
CA ASP A 535 -19.99 -5.05 -12.93
C ASP A 535 -19.47 -3.98 -11.95
N THR A 536 -20.16 -2.85 -11.78
CA THR A 536 -19.67 -1.73 -10.96
C THR A 536 -19.79 -1.99 -9.45
N TRP A 537 -20.71 -2.88 -9.02
CA TRP A 537 -20.97 -3.16 -7.60
C TRP A 537 -20.13 -4.31 -7.04
N GLU A 538 -19.85 -5.34 -7.83
CA GLU A 538 -18.88 -6.40 -7.48
C GLU A 538 -17.49 -5.80 -7.16
N LEU A 539 -17.16 -4.69 -7.84
CA LEU A 539 -15.95 -3.89 -7.64
C LEU A 539 -15.89 -3.12 -6.32
N GLU A 540 -17.02 -2.74 -5.71
CA GLU A 540 -17.03 -2.00 -4.43
C GLU A 540 -16.88 -2.94 -3.20
N ALA A 541 -17.34 -4.18 -3.30
CA ALA A 541 -17.18 -5.21 -2.26
C ALA A 541 -15.72 -5.69 -2.14
N GLU A 542 -15.00 -5.83 -3.25
CA GLU A 542 -13.56 -6.14 -3.25
C GLU A 542 -12.70 -5.02 -2.64
N ILE A 543 -13.11 -3.75 -2.81
CA ILE A 543 -12.41 -2.58 -2.24
C ILE A 543 -12.62 -2.47 -0.72
N ARG A 544 -13.70 -3.03 -0.17
CA ARG A 544 -13.98 -3.09 1.28
C ARG A 544 -13.36 -4.30 1.98
N GLY A 545 -12.67 -5.18 1.25
CA GLY A 545 -12.06 -6.38 1.82
C GLY A 545 -13.06 -7.52 2.04
N GLU A 546 -14.17 -7.54 1.32
CA GLU A 546 -15.22 -8.56 1.46
C GLU A 546 -15.09 -9.74 0.48
N SER A 547 -14.07 -9.79 -0.39
CA SER A 547 -13.92 -10.92 -1.32
C SER A 547 -13.48 -12.22 -0.63
N HIS A 548 -14.49 -13.06 -0.46
CA HIS A 548 -14.43 -14.44 -0.03
C HIS A 548 -13.83 -15.30 -1.15
N CYS A 549 -12.81 -16.10 -0.82
CA CYS A 549 -12.32 -17.27 -1.56
C CYS A 549 -11.98 -17.11 -3.07
N ILE A 550 -10.67 -17.14 -3.38
CA ILE A 550 -10.11 -17.14 -4.75
C ILE A 550 -9.98 -18.57 -5.32
#